data_AF-A0A8C4QEW4-F1
#
_entry.id   AF-A0A8C4QEW4-F1
#
_cell.length_a   1.000
_cell.length_b   1.000
_cell.length_c   1.000
_cell.angle_alpha   90.00
_cell.angle_beta   90.00
_cell.angle_gamma   90.00
#
_symmetry.space_group_name_H-M   'P 1'
#
loop_
_entity.id
_entity.type
_entity.pdbx_description
1 polymer ?
#
loop_
_entity_poly.entity_id
_entity_poly.type
_entity_poly.pdbx_seq_one_letter_code
_entity_poly.pdbx_strand_id
1 'polypeptide(L)'
;MSPGFWLKPTVHDEGSAGGVFFAELLMSLDEHQSALELIMTKYREQMVSLLTSNKSEDSKIIGTLQELHNKELHDHVQKVCEMAAVMKRAIEIDDAQVVGDRQKLAQLELENRTLRELLKISRETYLNGLDVHGCWSLSLGLDVEIFDLLVYLARHDLWNDTFKSRLNMSCCKGQILS
;
A
#
# COMPACT_ATOMS: atom_id res chain seq x y z
N MET A 1 -35.62 55.39 -41.01
CA MET A 1 -35.20 56.80 -40.97
C MET A 1 -35.34 57.35 -42.38
N SER A 2 -36.16 58.38 -42.53
CA SER A 2 -36.60 58.91 -43.83
C SER A 2 -35.42 59.47 -44.64
N PRO A 3 -35.39 59.29 -45.98
CA PRO A 3 -34.38 59.91 -46.82
C PRO A 3 -34.59 61.43 -46.82
N GLY A 4 -33.50 62.16 -46.56
CA GLY A 4 -33.46 63.62 -46.50
C GLY A 4 -33.98 64.26 -47.78
N PHE A 5 -34.91 65.18 -47.57
CA PHE A 5 -35.50 66.07 -48.55
C PHE A 5 -34.42 67.05 -49.06
N TRP A 6 -33.75 66.71 -50.16
CA TRP A 6 -32.83 67.65 -50.81
C TRP A 6 -33.65 68.74 -51.50
N LEU A 7 -33.67 69.94 -50.92
CA LEU A 7 -34.12 71.14 -51.63
C LEU A 7 -33.25 71.31 -52.88
N LYS A 8 -33.86 71.19 -54.06
CA LYS A 8 -33.22 71.58 -55.31
C LYS A 8 -32.95 73.10 -55.29
N PRO A 9 -31.73 73.55 -55.60
CA PRO A 9 -31.47 74.97 -55.81
C PRO A 9 -32.22 75.45 -57.06
N THR A 10 -33.00 76.51 -56.91
CA THR A 10 -33.57 77.28 -58.02
C THR A 10 -32.43 77.97 -58.76
N VAL A 11 -32.22 77.57 -60.02
CA VAL A 11 -31.25 78.18 -60.93
C VAL A 11 -31.65 79.64 -61.17
N HIS A 12 -30.87 80.58 -60.63
CA HIS A 12 -30.76 81.92 -61.17
C HIS A 12 -29.44 81.98 -61.92
N ASP A 13 -29.54 82.21 -63.23
CA ASP A 13 -28.43 82.48 -64.13
C ASP A 13 -27.54 83.58 -63.56
N GLU A 14 -26.25 83.28 -63.29
CA GLU A 14 -25.08 84.13 -63.53
C GLU A 14 -23.79 83.27 -63.43
N GLY A 15 -23.04 83.14 -64.53
CA GLY A 15 -21.62 82.71 -64.53
C GLY A 15 -21.32 81.21 -64.65
N SER A 16 -20.95 80.77 -65.87
CA SER A 16 -20.50 79.41 -66.25
C SER A 16 -19.39 78.79 -65.36
N ALA A 17 -18.58 79.60 -64.67
CA ALA A 17 -17.51 79.11 -63.78
C ALA A 17 -18.01 78.65 -62.39
N GLY A 18 -19.11 79.20 -61.88
CA GLY A 18 -19.63 78.87 -60.54
C GLY A 18 -20.31 77.50 -60.46
N GLY A 19 -20.94 77.06 -61.56
CA GLY A 19 -21.55 75.74 -61.65
C GLY A 19 -20.52 74.59 -61.69
N VAL A 20 -19.35 74.83 -62.30
CA VAL A 20 -18.26 73.85 -62.38
C VAL A 20 -17.64 73.63 -61.00
N PHE A 21 -17.38 74.70 -60.23
CA PHE A 21 -16.83 74.59 -58.88
C PHE A 21 -17.78 73.88 -57.90
N PHE A 22 -19.09 74.16 -57.97
CA PHE A 22 -20.08 73.49 -57.13
C PHE A 22 -20.20 72.00 -57.44
N ALA A 23 -20.14 71.62 -58.72
CA ALA A 23 -20.13 70.22 -59.15
C ALA A 23 -18.88 69.49 -58.66
N GLU A 24 -17.70 70.12 -58.75
CA GLU A 24 -16.43 69.55 -58.28
C GLU A 24 -16.42 69.33 -56.76
N LEU A 25 -16.95 70.29 -55.98
CA LEU A 25 -17.10 70.16 -54.54
C LEU A 25 -18.04 69.01 -54.14
N LEU A 26 -19.17 68.86 -54.82
CA LEU A 26 -20.11 67.77 -54.56
C LEU A 26 -19.52 66.41 -54.91
N MET A 27 -18.77 66.32 -56.01
CA MET A 27 -18.12 65.10 -56.45
C MET A 27 -17.00 64.69 -55.47
N SER A 28 -16.18 65.64 -55.03
CA SER A 28 -15.15 65.40 -53.98
C SER A 28 -15.78 64.98 -52.65
N LEU A 29 -16.91 65.58 -52.26
CA LEU A 29 -17.62 65.21 -51.03
C LEU A 29 -18.18 63.78 -51.11
N ASP A 30 -18.80 63.41 -52.23
CA ASP A 30 -19.29 62.06 -52.48
C ASP A 30 -18.15 61.03 -52.48
N GLU A 31 -17.04 61.37 -53.13
CA GLU A 31 -15.86 60.51 -53.21
C GLU A 31 -15.20 60.31 -51.83
N HIS A 32 -15.12 61.36 -51.00
CA HIS A 32 -14.67 61.26 -49.61
C HIS A 32 -15.61 60.41 -48.75
N GLN A 33 -16.92 60.55 -48.92
CA GLN A 33 -17.90 59.73 -48.21
C GLN A 33 -17.76 58.26 -48.60
N SER A 34 -17.61 57.98 -49.90
CA SER A 34 -17.39 56.64 -50.43
C SER A 34 -16.08 56.02 -49.91
N ALA A 35 -15.00 56.81 -49.85
CA ALA A 35 -13.73 56.37 -49.28
C ALA A 35 -13.83 56.03 -47.79
N LEU A 36 -14.55 56.83 -47.00
CA LEU A 36 -14.78 56.55 -45.58
C LEU A 36 -15.62 55.28 -45.37
N GLU A 37 -16.67 55.08 -46.16
CA GLU A 37 -17.50 53.87 -46.08
C GLU A 37 -16.68 52.61 -46.36
N LEU A 38 -15.79 52.67 -47.34
CA LEU A 38 -14.88 51.57 -47.65
C LEU A 38 -13.91 51.29 -46.50
N ILE A 39 -13.28 52.33 -45.93
CA ILE A 39 -12.36 52.19 -44.79
C ILE A 39 -13.08 51.59 -43.58
N MET A 40 -14.27 52.09 -43.26
CA MET A 40 -15.07 51.61 -42.14
C MET A 40 -15.53 50.16 -42.35
N THR A 41 -15.83 49.76 -43.59
CA THR A 41 -16.16 48.38 -43.93
C THR A 41 -14.95 47.47 -43.74
N LYS A 42 -13.78 47.85 -44.28
CA LYS A 42 -12.53 47.09 -44.13
C LYS A 42 -12.08 46.98 -42.67
N TYR A 43 -12.23 48.05 -41.90
CA TYR A 43 -11.94 48.03 -40.47
C TYR A 43 -12.83 47.03 -39.72
N ARG A 44 -14.14 47.04 -39.98
CA ARG A 44 -15.08 46.08 -39.37
C ARG A 44 -14.74 44.63 -39.77
N GLU A 45 -14.46 44.38 -41.05
CA GLU A 45 -14.03 43.06 -41.53
C GLU A 45 -12.78 42.56 -40.80
N GLN A 46 -11.75 43.41 -40.69
CA GLN A 46 -10.51 43.05 -40.00
C GLN A 46 -10.73 42.78 -38.51
N MET A 47 -11.53 43.62 -37.84
CA MET A 47 -11.83 43.46 -36.42
C MET A 47 -12.62 42.17 -36.15
N VAL A 48 -13.59 41.83 -37.01
CA VAL A 48 -14.32 40.56 -36.93
C VAL A 48 -13.36 39.38 -37.11
N SER A 49 -12.51 39.41 -38.14
CA SER A 49 -11.53 38.36 -38.40
C SER A 49 -10.57 38.14 -37.23
N LEU A 50 -10.07 39.21 -36.61
CA LEU A 50 -9.20 39.15 -35.44
C LEU A 50 -9.92 38.53 -34.24
N LEU A 51 -11.16 38.95 -33.96
CA LEU A 51 -11.96 38.41 -32.87
C LEU A 51 -12.27 36.93 -33.07
N THR A 52 -12.56 36.49 -34.30
CA THR A 52 -12.81 35.06 -34.58
C THR A 52 -11.54 34.24 -34.48
N SER A 53 -10.40 34.77 -34.93
CA SER A 53 -9.10 34.12 -34.82
C SER A 53 -8.73 33.89 -33.36
N ASN A 54 -8.78 34.95 -32.53
CA ASN A 54 -8.46 34.86 -31.10
C ASN A 54 -9.36 33.87 -30.35
N LYS A 55 -10.69 33.90 -30.60
CA LYS A 55 -11.62 32.92 -29.98
C LYS A 55 -11.27 31.48 -30.34
N SER A 56 -10.84 31.24 -31.58
CA SER A 56 -10.45 29.89 -32.03
C SER A 56 -9.15 29.42 -31.40
N GLU A 57 -8.19 30.33 -31.20
CA GLU A 57 -6.92 30.04 -30.52
C GLU A 57 -7.14 29.80 -29.01
N ASP A 58 -7.94 30.64 -28.35
CA ASP A 58 -8.31 30.46 -26.94
C ASP A 58 -9.00 29.10 -26.73
N SER A 59 -9.92 28.73 -27.63
CA SER A 59 -10.59 27.42 -27.58
C SER A 59 -9.61 26.25 -27.73
N LYS A 60 -8.57 26.38 -28.56
CA LYS A 60 -7.53 25.35 -28.69
C LYS A 60 -6.69 25.25 -27.44
N ILE A 61 -6.27 26.39 -26.86
CA ILE A 61 -5.47 26.44 -25.64
C ILE A 61 -6.24 25.83 -24.45
N ILE A 62 -7.52 26.16 -24.31
CA ILE A 62 -8.37 25.58 -23.26
C ILE A 62 -8.51 24.06 -23.46
N GLY A 63 -8.73 23.61 -24.70
CA GLY A 63 -8.83 22.19 -25.03
C GLY A 63 -7.55 21.41 -24.69
N THR A 64 -6.38 21.92 -25.06
CA THR A 64 -5.10 21.26 -24.75
C THR A 64 -4.82 21.23 -23.25
N LEU A 65 -5.13 22.30 -22.52
CA LEU A 65 -4.96 22.36 -21.08
C LEU A 65 -5.90 21.37 -20.36
N GLN A 66 -7.15 21.27 -20.81
CA GLN A 66 -8.10 20.27 -20.30
C GLN A 66 -7.62 18.85 -20.56
N GLU A 67 -7.09 18.56 -21.75
CA GLU A 67 -6.56 17.24 -22.08
C GLU A 67 -5.36 16.86 -21.20
N LEU A 68 -4.41 17.78 -21.02
CA LEU A 68 -3.27 17.57 -20.12
C LEU A 68 -3.71 17.35 -18.68
N HIS A 69 -4.64 18.16 -18.19
CA HIS A 69 -5.16 18.03 -16.83
C HIS A 69 -5.90 16.70 -16.63
N ASN A 70 -6.75 16.31 -17.58
CA ASN A 70 -7.46 15.03 -17.51
C ASN A 70 -6.50 13.84 -17.57
N LYS A 71 -5.43 13.93 -18.35
CA LYS A 71 -4.39 12.90 -18.41
C LYS A 71 -3.67 12.77 -17.07
N GLU A 72 -3.23 13.88 -16.49
CA GLU A 72 -2.56 13.88 -15.18
C GLU A 72 -3.48 13.34 -14.08
N LEU A 73 -4.75 13.73 -14.09
CA LEU A 73 -5.76 13.21 -13.17
C LEU A 73 -5.96 11.70 -13.34
N HIS A 74 -6.00 11.23 -14.59
CA HIS A 74 -6.12 9.80 -14.89
C HIS A 74 -4.92 9.01 -14.36
N ASP A 75 -3.71 9.51 -14.58
CA ASP A 75 -2.48 8.87 -14.09
C ASP A 75 -2.46 8.80 -12.56
N HIS A 76 -2.93 9.85 -11.87
CA HIS A 76 -3.07 9.84 -10.41
C HIS A 76 -4.08 8.82 -9.93
N VAL A 77 -5.24 8.72 -10.60
CA VAL A 77 -6.25 7.70 -10.28
C VAL A 77 -5.68 6.29 -10.45
N GLN A 78 -4.96 6.03 -11.54
CA GLN A 78 -4.31 4.73 -11.76
C GLN A 78 -3.33 4.39 -10.64
N LYS A 79 -2.51 5.36 -10.22
CA LYS A 79 -1.56 5.16 -9.11
C LYS A 79 -2.26 4.85 -7.80
N VAL A 80 -3.36 5.53 -7.48
CA VAL A 80 -4.15 5.24 -6.28
C VAL A 80 -4.76 3.83 -6.34
N CYS A 81 -5.27 3.42 -7.50
CA CYS A 81 -5.78 2.06 -7.70
C CYS A 81 -4.68 1.00 -7.51
N GLU A 82 -3.48 1.24 -8.03
CA GLU A 82 -2.34 0.34 -7.83
C GLU A 82 -1.93 0.28 -6.36
N MET A 83 -1.86 1.42 -5.67
CA MET A 83 -1.58 1.46 -4.23
C MET A 83 -2.62 0.67 -3.43
N ALA A 84 -3.90 0.81 -3.75
CA ALA A 84 -4.96 0.05 -3.10
C ALA A 84 -4.82 -1.46 -3.34
N ALA A 85 -4.46 -1.87 -4.56
CA ALA A 85 -4.23 -3.28 -4.89
C ALA A 85 -3.02 -3.85 -4.14
N VAL A 86 -1.91 -3.10 -4.07
CA VAL A 86 -0.71 -3.48 -3.31
C VAL A 86 -1.01 -3.60 -1.82
N MET A 87 -1.70 -2.61 -1.25
CA MET A 87 -2.05 -2.60 0.17
C MET A 87 -2.97 -3.77 0.52
N LYS A 88 -3.96 -4.07 -0.32
CA LYS A 88 -4.83 -5.24 -0.15
C LYS A 88 -4.02 -6.54 -0.15
N ARG A 89 -3.08 -6.69 -1.08
CA ARG A 89 -2.25 -7.89 -1.16
C ARG A 89 -1.30 -8.03 0.03
N ALA A 90 -0.75 -6.93 0.52
CA ALA A 90 0.08 -6.94 1.73
C ALA A 90 -0.70 -7.42 2.95
N ILE A 91 -1.93 -6.92 3.14
CA ILE A 91 -2.82 -7.36 4.23
C ILE A 91 -3.11 -8.87 4.14
N GLU A 92 -3.46 -9.38 2.95
CA GLU A 92 -3.74 -10.80 2.75
C GLU A 92 -2.54 -11.70 3.11
N ILE A 93 -1.33 -11.26 2.78
CA ILE A 93 -0.08 -11.97 3.11
C ILE A 93 0.17 -11.92 4.62
N ASP A 94 0.05 -10.74 5.23
CA ASP A 94 0.29 -10.53 6.66
C ASP A 94 -0.69 -11.35 7.51
N ASP A 95 -1.99 -11.37 7.15
CA ASP A 95 -3.01 -12.16 7.86
C ASP A 95 -2.69 -13.67 7.81
N ALA A 96 -2.29 -14.18 6.63
CA ALA A 96 -1.91 -15.58 6.48
C ALA A 96 -0.68 -15.92 7.32
N GLN A 97 0.32 -15.02 7.35
CA GLN A 97 1.53 -15.21 8.15
C GLN A 97 1.23 -15.20 9.65
N VAL A 98 0.39 -14.27 10.13
CA VAL A 98 -0.01 -14.19 11.55
C VAL A 98 -0.67 -15.49 12.03
N VAL A 99 -1.51 -16.11 11.21
CA VAL A 99 -2.11 -17.42 11.54
C VAL A 99 -1.03 -18.50 11.68
N GLY A 100 -0.09 -18.57 10.73
CA GLY A 100 1.01 -19.55 10.78
C GLY A 100 1.93 -19.36 11.99
N ASP A 101 2.25 -18.12 12.33
CA ASP A 101 3.09 -17.80 13.49
C ASP A 101 2.38 -18.13 14.80
N ARG A 102 1.07 -17.84 14.91
CA ARG A 102 0.26 -18.26 16.06
C ARG A 102 0.21 -19.78 16.22
N GLN A 103 0.08 -20.53 15.12
CA GLN A 103 0.09 -21.99 15.17
C GLN A 103 1.44 -22.53 15.65
N LYS A 104 2.55 -22.03 15.11
CA LYS A 104 3.90 -22.42 15.56
C LYS A 104 4.12 -22.08 17.03
N LEU A 105 3.68 -20.91 17.47
CA LEU A 105 3.81 -20.49 18.86
C LEU A 105 3.02 -21.42 19.80
N ALA A 106 1.77 -21.74 19.45
CA ALA A 106 0.95 -22.68 20.22
C ALA A 106 1.57 -24.09 20.27
N GLN A 107 2.17 -24.55 19.17
CA GLN A 107 2.89 -25.82 19.13
C GLN A 107 4.11 -25.80 20.06
N LEU A 108 4.96 -24.77 19.98
CA LEU A 108 6.15 -24.63 20.82
C LEU A 108 5.81 -24.49 22.30
N GLU A 109 4.70 -23.82 22.64
CA GLU A 109 4.19 -23.75 24.01
C GLU A 109 3.77 -25.13 24.53
N LEU A 110 3.05 -25.91 23.70
CA LEU A 110 2.66 -27.26 24.06
C LEU A 110 3.89 -28.15 24.27
N GLU A 111 4.84 -28.14 23.32
CA GLU A 111 6.09 -28.89 23.43
C GLU A 111 6.87 -28.50 24.69
N ASN A 112 7.00 -27.21 24.99
CA ASN A 112 7.66 -26.75 26.21
C ASN A 112 6.95 -27.23 27.48
N ARG A 113 5.61 -27.23 27.52
CA ARG A 113 4.85 -27.76 28.66
C ARG A 113 5.12 -29.24 28.83
N THR A 114 4.99 -30.02 27.76
CA THR A 114 5.24 -31.47 27.78
C THR A 114 6.67 -31.80 28.22
N LEU A 115 7.68 -31.09 27.72
CA LEU A 115 9.06 -31.29 28.11
C LEU A 115 9.28 -31.00 29.61
N ARG A 116 8.65 -29.95 30.14
CA ARG A 116 8.71 -29.62 31.57
C ARG A 116 8.01 -30.68 32.43
N GLU A 117 6.89 -31.21 31.98
CA GLU A 117 6.19 -32.31 32.64
C GLU A 117 7.03 -33.59 32.65
N LEU A 118 7.66 -33.95 31.53
CA LEU A 118 8.57 -35.09 31.44
C LEU A 118 9.76 -34.92 32.39
N LEU A 119 10.35 -33.73 32.47
CA LEU A 119 11.42 -33.44 33.43
C LEU A 119 10.95 -33.54 34.89
N LYS A 120 9.72 -33.10 35.17
CA LYS A 120 9.11 -33.20 36.50
C LYS A 120 8.91 -34.67 36.89
N ILE A 121 8.31 -35.46 36.01
CA ILE A 121 8.12 -36.91 36.20
C ILE A 121 9.49 -37.57 36.39
N SER A 122 10.45 -37.29 35.52
CA SER A 122 11.81 -37.83 35.62
C SER A 122 12.41 -37.53 36.99
N ARG A 123 12.37 -36.27 37.44
CA ARG A 123 12.84 -35.90 38.78
C ARG A 123 12.11 -36.63 39.89
N GLU A 124 10.78 -36.69 39.85
CA GLU A 124 9.97 -37.39 40.85
C GLU A 124 10.29 -38.88 40.88
N THR A 125 10.49 -39.53 39.72
CA THR A 125 10.91 -40.93 39.67
C THR A 125 12.30 -41.15 40.27
N TYR A 126 13.25 -40.24 40.05
CA TYR A 126 14.57 -40.33 40.70
C TYR A 126 14.49 -40.13 42.20
N LEU A 127 13.73 -39.13 42.68
CA LEU A 127 13.58 -38.85 44.12
C LEU A 127 12.83 -39.98 44.83
N ASN A 128 11.73 -40.47 44.26
CA ASN A 128 11.00 -41.61 44.79
C ASN A 128 11.87 -42.88 44.76
N GLY A 129 12.70 -43.05 43.72
CA GLY A 129 13.70 -44.10 43.65
C GLY A 129 14.71 -44.01 44.81
N LEU A 130 15.27 -42.82 45.04
CA LEU A 130 16.22 -42.54 46.14
C LEU A 130 15.59 -42.72 47.53
N ASP A 131 14.34 -42.33 47.74
CA ASP A 131 13.64 -42.51 49.02
C ASP A 131 13.38 -43.99 49.31
N VAL A 132 12.98 -44.75 48.29
CA VAL A 132 12.85 -46.21 48.41
C VAL A 132 14.23 -46.80 48.69
N HIS A 133 15.24 -46.46 47.90
CA HIS A 133 16.61 -46.96 48.03
C HIS A 133 17.25 -46.64 49.39
N GLY A 134 17.02 -45.44 49.92
CA GLY A 134 17.46 -45.00 51.24
C GLY A 134 16.75 -45.73 52.39
N CYS A 135 15.48 -46.09 52.22
CA CYS A 135 14.73 -46.87 53.21
C CYS A 135 15.23 -48.33 53.27
N TRP A 136 15.57 -48.92 52.12
CA TRP A 136 16.17 -50.26 52.05
C TRP A 136 17.62 -50.27 52.52
N SER A 137 18.43 -49.23 52.21
CA SER A 137 19.81 -49.12 52.67
C SER A 137 19.89 -49.00 54.21
N LEU A 138 18.98 -48.21 54.83
CA LEU A 138 18.84 -48.15 56.28
C LEU A 138 18.43 -49.50 56.89
N SER A 139 17.52 -50.21 56.23
CA SER A 139 17.02 -51.52 56.70
C SER A 139 18.07 -52.64 56.56
N LEU A 140 18.96 -52.53 55.58
CA LEU A 140 20.06 -53.47 55.34
C LEU A 140 21.39 -53.05 56.01
N GLY A 141 21.45 -51.85 56.60
CA GLY A 141 22.65 -51.29 57.23
C GLY A 141 23.82 -51.08 56.25
N LEU A 142 23.52 -50.85 54.97
CA LEU A 142 24.52 -50.67 53.91
C LEU A 142 24.59 -49.19 53.51
N ASP A 143 25.79 -48.71 53.18
CA ASP A 143 25.96 -47.40 52.57
C ASP A 143 25.23 -47.34 51.21
N VAL A 144 24.69 -46.16 50.86
CA VAL A 144 23.88 -45.94 49.66
C VAL A 144 24.59 -46.41 48.38
N GLU A 145 25.90 -46.14 48.26
CA GLU A 145 26.68 -46.56 47.09
C GLU A 145 26.89 -48.07 47.00
N ILE A 146 27.00 -48.77 48.15
CA ILE A 146 27.11 -50.23 48.16
C ILE A 146 25.78 -50.80 47.68
N PHE A 147 24.65 -50.29 48.18
CA PHE A 147 23.33 -50.73 47.76
C PHE A 147 23.09 -50.47 46.26
N ASP A 148 23.54 -49.32 45.70
CA ASP A 148 23.46 -49.00 44.26
C ASP A 148 24.23 -50.02 43.41
N LEU A 149 25.43 -50.40 43.87
CA LEU A 149 26.23 -51.43 43.21
C LEU A 149 25.53 -52.80 43.27
N LEU A 150 24.89 -53.15 44.39
CA LEU A 150 24.14 -54.41 44.52
C LEU A 150 22.93 -54.44 43.57
N VAL A 151 22.17 -53.35 43.47
CA VAL A 151 21.03 -53.24 42.55
C VAL A 151 21.50 -53.28 41.09
N TYR A 152 22.57 -52.59 40.74
CA TYR A 152 23.18 -52.64 39.41
C TYR A 152 23.61 -54.07 39.04
N LEU A 153 24.34 -54.76 39.94
CA LEU A 153 24.76 -56.14 39.75
C LEU A 153 23.57 -57.11 39.65
N ALA A 154 22.52 -56.89 40.44
CA ALA A 154 21.30 -57.68 40.39
C ALA A 154 20.52 -57.47 39.07
N ARG A 155 20.45 -56.24 38.56
CA ARG A 155 19.74 -55.91 37.30
C ARG A 155 20.50 -56.38 36.06
N HIS A 156 21.82 -56.47 36.12
CA HIS A 156 22.68 -56.94 35.02
C HIS A 156 23.05 -58.44 35.09
N ASP A 157 22.32 -59.25 35.86
CA ASP A 157 22.54 -60.69 36.04
C ASP A 157 23.93 -61.11 36.57
N LEU A 158 24.69 -60.17 37.12
CA LEU A 158 26.03 -60.41 37.69
C LEU A 158 25.97 -60.88 39.16
N TRP A 159 24.76 -61.01 39.72
CA TRP A 159 24.51 -61.50 41.08
C TRP A 159 24.67 -63.02 41.19
N ASN A 160 25.84 -63.49 41.62
CA ASN A 160 26.19 -64.91 41.72
C ASN A 160 26.45 -65.35 43.18
N ASP A 161 26.38 -66.66 43.45
CA ASP A 161 26.51 -67.24 44.80
C ASP A 161 27.89 -67.00 45.43
N THR A 162 28.95 -66.90 44.63
CA THR A 162 30.28 -66.48 45.07
C THR A 162 30.28 -65.07 45.67
N PHE A 163 29.46 -64.17 45.12
CA PHE A 163 29.33 -62.79 45.60
C PHE A 163 28.48 -62.71 46.86
N LYS A 164 27.34 -63.42 46.91
CA LYS A 164 26.51 -63.56 48.12
C LYS A 164 27.31 -64.05 49.33
N SER A 165 28.15 -65.06 49.10
CA SER A 165 28.95 -65.69 50.16
C SER A 165 30.03 -64.74 50.71
N ARG A 166 30.62 -63.90 49.85
CA ARG A 166 31.65 -62.92 50.25
C ARG A 166 31.11 -61.77 51.09
N LEU A 167 29.87 -61.36 50.86
CA LEU A 167 29.21 -60.31 51.65
C LEU A 167 28.43 -60.86 52.86
N ASN A 168 28.47 -62.19 53.08
CA ASN A 168 27.71 -62.88 54.13
C ASN A 168 26.20 -62.48 54.12
N MET A 169 25.64 -62.27 52.93
CA MET A 169 24.25 -61.85 52.77
C MET A 169 23.35 -63.06 52.55
N SER A 170 22.31 -63.18 53.37
CA SER A 170 21.23 -64.18 53.22
C SER A 170 20.14 -63.75 52.22
N CYS A 171 20.27 -62.56 51.63
CA CYS A 171 19.25 -61.93 50.81
C CYS A 171 19.21 -62.51 49.37
N CYS A 172 18.00 -62.83 48.90
CA CYS A 172 17.77 -63.33 47.54
C CYS A 172 17.74 -62.18 46.51
N LYS A 173 18.15 -62.45 45.27
CA LYS A 173 18.15 -61.46 44.16
C LYS A 173 16.82 -60.70 44.01
N GLY A 174 15.69 -61.38 44.24
CA GLY A 174 14.35 -60.79 44.18
C GLY A 174 14.02 -59.81 45.30
N GLN A 175 14.69 -59.90 46.46
CA GLN A 175 14.53 -58.98 47.58
C GLN A 175 15.33 -57.68 47.40
N ILE A 176 16.32 -57.67 46.51
CA ILE A 176 17.14 -56.50 46.17
C ILE A 176 16.52 -55.69 45.01
N LEU A 177 15.70 -56.35 44.18
CA LEU A 177 15.06 -55.76 43.00
C LEU A 177 13.58 -55.35 43.22
N SER A 178 12.99 -55.67 44.39
CA SER A 178 11.64 -55.23 44.79
C SER A 178 11.71 -53.94 45.59
#